data_AF-A0A4Q9GNK1-F1
#
_entry.id   AF-A0A4Q9GNK1-F1
#
_cell.length_a   1.000
_cell.length_b   1.000
_cell.length_c   1.000
_cell.angle_alpha   90.00
_cell.angle_beta   90.00
_cell.angle_gamma   90.00
#
_symmetry.space_group_name_H-M   'P 1'
#
loop_
_entity.id
_entity.type
_entity.pdbx_description
1 polymer ?
#
loop_
_entity_poly.entity_id
_entity_poly.type
_entity_poly.pdbx_seq_one_letter_code
_entity_poly.pdbx_strand_id
1 'polypeptide(L)'
;MTNLFSPDDVPGLGAIDAKAVIRGAKRRRLPMQLATGGALVLALGGIGLTVQGVLGAENQTATLSQPDYVTESSEGGASSFDGQRDAVLSADQLSYCGEQIADVSPSPSGLVLSLDFPNGTGGSTPIEGTVTMTNNGDAAIRGYTAANPVLTLAQGGRVIWHSNGAMIMSAAEIALAPGETYVYTTSFTPVVCGEDDERDAGFRAELPPAPAGEYQLLAAIDLMGDVDELVTGSVDSITLD
;
A
#
# COMPACT_ATOMS: atom_id res chain seq x y z
N MET A 1 -4.72 23.88 50.65
CA MET A 1 -4.59 23.09 49.40
C MET A 1 -3.54 22.04 49.65
N THR A 2 -3.99 20.81 49.89
CA THR A 2 -3.16 19.71 50.40
C THR A 2 -2.84 18.78 49.25
N ASN A 3 -1.55 18.64 48.92
CA ASN A 3 -1.07 17.75 47.88
C ASN A 3 -1.17 16.29 48.35
N LEU A 4 -2.03 15.51 47.69
CA LEU A 4 -2.25 14.08 47.89
C LEU A 4 -1.68 13.31 46.69
N PHE A 5 -0.36 13.19 46.61
CA PHE A 5 0.29 12.19 45.76
C PHE A 5 1.49 11.63 46.52
N SER A 6 1.33 10.42 47.06
CA SER A 6 2.43 9.61 47.60
C SER A 6 3.06 8.81 46.45
N PRO A 7 4.38 8.89 46.23
CA PRO A 7 5.07 8.24 45.12
C PRO A 7 5.38 6.73 45.33
N ASP A 8 4.79 6.05 46.32
CA ASP A 8 5.25 4.72 46.75
C ASP A 8 4.34 3.53 46.38
N ASP A 9 3.29 3.71 45.58
CA ASP A 9 2.37 2.62 45.18
C ASP A 9 2.54 2.24 43.68
N VAL A 10 3.72 1.71 43.32
CA VAL A 10 3.90 0.99 42.05
C VAL A 10 3.95 -0.50 42.36
N PRO A 11 2.93 -1.30 41.96
CA PRO A 11 2.95 -2.74 42.14
C PRO A 11 4.19 -3.32 41.45
N GLY A 12 5.02 -4.04 42.21
CA GLY A 12 6.27 -4.62 41.72
C GLY A 12 6.03 -5.48 40.49
N LEU A 13 6.41 -4.95 39.32
CA LEU A 13 6.55 -5.72 38.10
C LEU A 13 7.61 -6.79 38.36
N GLY A 14 7.15 -8.04 38.51
CA GLY A 14 8.01 -9.19 38.74
C GLY A 14 9.13 -9.21 37.72
N ALA A 15 10.37 -9.38 38.20
CA ALA A 15 11.57 -9.40 37.38
C ALA A 15 11.38 -10.34 36.18
N ILE A 16 11.33 -9.76 34.99
CA ILE A 16 11.18 -10.52 33.74
C ILE A 16 12.42 -11.40 33.58
N ASP A 17 12.23 -12.72 33.64
CA ASP A 17 13.31 -13.70 33.45
C ASP A 17 13.71 -13.75 31.97
N ALA A 18 14.66 -12.89 31.61
CA ALA A 18 15.23 -12.82 30.27
C ALA A 18 15.82 -14.17 29.80
N LYS A 19 16.24 -15.06 30.72
CA LYS A 19 16.78 -16.38 30.34
C LYS A 19 15.69 -17.36 29.94
N ALA A 20 14.46 -17.22 30.47
CA ALA A 20 13.32 -18.01 30.04
C ALA A 20 12.87 -17.65 28.61
N VAL A 21 12.87 -16.35 28.28
CA VAL A 21 12.46 -15.85 26.96
C VAL A 21 13.41 -16.33 25.85
N ILE A 22 14.73 -16.26 26.07
CA ILE A 22 15.73 -16.70 25.07
C ILE A 22 15.64 -18.22 24.80
N ARG A 23 15.29 -19.03 25.80
CA ARG A 23 15.20 -20.49 25.64
C ARG A 23 13.99 -20.93 24.79
N GLY A 24 12.89 -20.17 24.84
CA GLY A 24 11.70 -20.44 24.02
C GLY A 24 11.93 -20.24 22.52
N ALA A 25 12.70 -19.22 22.15
CA ALA A 25 12.96 -18.86 20.75
C ALA A 25 13.79 -19.93 20.00
N LYS A 26 14.72 -20.61 20.69
CA LYS A 26 15.64 -21.56 20.04
C LYS A 26 14.98 -22.89 19.66
N ARG A 27 13.81 -23.22 20.20
CA ARG A 27 13.12 -24.50 19.94
C ARG A 27 12.39 -24.54 18.59
N ARG A 28 12.16 -23.39 17.95
CA ARG A 28 11.44 -23.32 16.65
C ARG A 28 12.33 -23.33 15.42
N ARG A 29 13.66 -23.33 15.57
CA ARG A 29 14.62 -23.28 14.45
C ARG A 29 15.36 -24.62 14.26
N LEU A 30 14.61 -25.73 14.20
CA LEU A 30 15.17 -26.99 13.71
C LEU A 30 14.94 -27.05 12.19
N PRO A 31 15.98 -26.90 11.36
CA PRO A 31 15.85 -27.05 9.91
C PRO A 31 15.63 -28.52 9.55
N MET A 32 14.43 -28.85 9.06
CA MET A 32 14.19 -30.11 8.36
C MET A 32 14.70 -29.97 6.91
N GLN A 33 15.93 -30.43 6.66
CA GLN A 33 16.44 -30.64 5.31
C GLN A 33 16.51 -32.14 5.02
N LEU A 34 15.55 -32.64 4.25
CA LEU A 34 15.52 -33.97 3.60
C LEU A 34 14.95 -33.71 2.19
N ALA A 35 15.76 -33.66 1.12
CA ALA A 35 16.35 -34.77 0.34
C ALA A 35 15.36 -35.49 -0.60
N THR A 36 15.31 -35.10 -1.89
CA THR A 36 14.93 -35.92 -3.08
C THR A 36 15.07 -35.03 -4.33
N GLY A 37 15.78 -35.29 -5.43
CA GLY A 37 16.37 -36.50 -6.00
C GLY A 37 15.46 -37.10 -7.10
N GLY A 38 15.61 -36.73 -8.38
CA GLY A 38 14.83 -37.39 -9.45
C GLY A 38 15.02 -36.92 -10.90
N ALA A 39 15.84 -37.69 -11.63
CA ALA A 39 15.76 -38.10 -13.05
C ALA A 39 15.65 -37.10 -14.23
N LEU A 40 16.70 -37.15 -15.06
CA LEU A 40 16.85 -36.70 -16.45
C LEU A 40 16.02 -37.57 -17.43
N VAL A 41 15.24 -36.96 -18.32
CA VAL A 41 14.70 -37.62 -19.52
C VAL A 41 14.94 -36.74 -20.74
N LEU A 42 15.67 -37.29 -21.72
CA LEU A 42 15.96 -36.71 -23.04
C LEU A 42 14.77 -36.97 -23.98
N ALA A 43 14.20 -35.93 -24.58
CA ALA A 43 13.27 -36.07 -25.71
C ALA A 43 13.71 -35.18 -26.88
N LEU A 44 14.11 -35.84 -27.96
CA LEU A 44 14.49 -35.30 -29.26
C LEU A 44 13.26 -35.13 -30.14
N GLY A 45 13.14 -33.99 -30.85
CA GLY A 45 12.27 -33.80 -32.02
C GLY A 45 11.77 -32.36 -32.13
N GLY A 46 11.76 -31.67 -33.26
CA GLY A 46 12.14 -31.96 -34.64
C GLY A 46 11.97 -30.66 -35.43
N ILE A 47 12.91 -30.37 -36.33
CA ILE A 47 12.99 -29.13 -37.11
C ILE A 47 11.99 -29.18 -38.28
N GLY A 48 11.15 -28.16 -38.41
CA GLY A 48 10.31 -27.93 -39.59
C GLY A 48 10.53 -26.51 -40.14
N LEU A 49 11.37 -26.39 -41.17
CA LEU A 49 11.54 -25.16 -41.96
C LEU A 49 10.61 -25.22 -43.17
N THR A 50 9.79 -24.19 -43.38
CA THR A 50 9.21 -23.90 -44.69
C THR A 50 9.53 -22.46 -45.10
N VAL A 51 10.26 -22.38 -46.21
CA VAL A 51 10.75 -21.17 -46.89
C VAL A 51 9.78 -20.81 -48.02
N GLN A 52 9.38 -19.54 -48.11
CA GLN A 52 8.94 -18.77 -49.30
C GLN A 52 8.57 -17.37 -48.77
N GLY A 53 9.22 -16.23 -49.04
CA GLY A 53 10.06 -15.78 -50.14
C GLY A 53 9.39 -14.53 -50.73
N VAL A 54 9.95 -13.33 -50.57
CA VAL A 54 9.79 -12.12 -51.44
C VAL A 54 10.72 -11.01 -50.95
N LEU A 55 11.24 -10.27 -51.94
CA LEU A 55 12.44 -9.41 -51.97
C LEU A 55 12.32 -8.06 -51.24
N GLY A 56 13.42 -7.57 -50.67
CA GLY A 56 13.56 -6.16 -50.24
C GLY A 56 14.87 -5.90 -49.48
N ALA A 57 15.53 -4.78 -49.77
CA ALA A 57 16.95 -4.52 -49.57
C ALA A 57 17.36 -3.94 -48.20
N GLU A 58 18.65 -4.13 -47.88
CA GLU A 58 19.59 -3.27 -47.11
C GLU A 58 19.18 -2.69 -45.74
N ASN A 59 19.75 -3.23 -44.66
CA ASN A 59 20.67 -2.49 -43.77
C ASN A 59 21.38 -3.40 -42.76
N GLN A 60 22.67 -3.17 -42.56
CA GLN A 60 23.49 -3.81 -41.53
C GLN A 60 23.27 -3.10 -40.18
N THR A 61 22.86 -3.86 -39.16
CA THR A 61 23.01 -3.46 -37.75
C THR A 61 23.35 -4.70 -36.92
N ALA A 62 24.44 -4.64 -36.16
CA ALA A 62 24.87 -5.69 -35.26
C ALA A 62 23.80 -5.95 -34.18
N THR A 63 23.38 -7.21 -34.06
CA THR A 63 22.43 -7.66 -33.03
C THR A 63 23.20 -8.46 -31.97
N LEU A 64 23.16 -8.00 -30.73
CA LEU A 64 23.59 -8.75 -29.56
C LEU A 64 22.75 -10.03 -29.42
N SER A 65 23.40 -11.15 -29.16
CA SER A 65 22.74 -12.40 -28.77
C SER A 65 22.16 -12.26 -27.36
N GLN A 66 20.84 -12.15 -27.26
CA GLN A 66 20.10 -12.47 -26.04
C GLN A 66 19.67 -13.95 -26.08
N PRO A 67 19.71 -14.68 -24.96
CA PRO A 67 19.18 -16.03 -24.89
C PRO A 67 17.65 -16.01 -24.96
N ASP A 68 17.11 -16.75 -25.93
CA ASP A 68 15.69 -17.07 -26.04
C ASP A 68 15.29 -18.00 -24.88
N TYR A 69 14.46 -17.48 -23.98
CA TYR A 69 13.74 -18.29 -23.00
C TYR A 69 12.58 -18.98 -23.73
N VAL A 70 12.71 -20.28 -23.94
CA VAL A 70 11.65 -21.14 -24.45
C VAL A 70 10.69 -21.42 -23.29
N THR A 71 9.54 -20.76 -23.31
CA THR A 71 8.40 -21.08 -22.42
C THR A 71 7.68 -22.30 -23.00
N GLU A 72 7.92 -23.46 -22.39
CA GLU A 72 7.29 -24.72 -22.75
C GLU A 72 5.99 -24.90 -21.95
N SER A 73 4.88 -25.09 -22.67
CA SER A 73 3.54 -25.34 -22.12
C SER A 73 3.50 -26.71 -21.44
N SER A 74 3.34 -26.72 -20.12
CA SER A 74 3.07 -27.93 -19.35
C SER A 74 1.57 -28.22 -19.31
N GLU A 75 1.13 -29.18 -20.13
CA GLU A 75 -0.12 -29.91 -19.90
C GLU A 75 0.11 -30.94 -18.78
N GLY A 76 -0.10 -30.50 -17.55
CA GLY A 76 -0.10 -31.32 -16.35
C GLY A 76 -1.07 -30.71 -15.37
N GLY A 77 -2.19 -31.39 -15.12
CA GLY A 77 -3.33 -30.93 -14.32
C GLY A 77 -2.95 -30.31 -12.97
N ALA A 78 -2.67 -29.01 -12.99
CA ALA A 78 -2.92 -28.09 -11.91
C ALA A 78 -4.38 -27.71 -12.01
N SER A 79 -5.11 -27.73 -10.90
CA SER A 79 -6.33 -26.95 -10.80
C SER A 79 -6.01 -25.53 -11.27
N SER A 80 -6.52 -25.15 -12.44
CA SER A 80 -6.54 -23.76 -12.88
C SER A 80 -7.29 -22.97 -11.81
N PHE A 81 -6.54 -22.44 -10.85
CA PHE A 81 -6.90 -21.18 -10.24
C PHE A 81 -6.78 -20.15 -11.36
N ASP A 82 -7.78 -20.11 -12.24
CA ASP A 82 -8.21 -18.94 -13.02
C ASP A 82 -8.78 -17.89 -12.05
N GLY A 83 -8.11 -17.73 -10.91
CA GLY A 83 -8.30 -16.68 -9.96
C GLY A 83 -7.31 -15.60 -10.32
N GLN A 84 -7.55 -14.95 -11.45
CA GLN A 84 -7.19 -13.55 -11.61
C GLN A 84 -8.02 -12.79 -10.56
N ARG A 85 -7.61 -12.94 -9.30
CA ARG A 85 -7.94 -11.98 -8.26
C ARG A 85 -7.26 -10.74 -8.78
N ASP A 86 -8.05 -9.84 -9.37
CA ASP A 86 -7.64 -8.45 -9.59
C ASP A 86 -6.88 -8.07 -8.33
N ALA A 87 -5.57 -7.86 -8.48
CA ALA A 87 -4.72 -7.62 -7.33
C ALA A 87 -5.24 -6.32 -6.72
N VAL A 88 -6.01 -6.45 -5.64
CA VAL A 88 -6.57 -5.30 -4.92
C VAL A 88 -5.35 -4.55 -4.42
N LEU A 89 -5.07 -3.42 -5.04
CA LEU A 89 -4.00 -2.54 -4.62
C LEU A 89 -4.32 -2.11 -3.19
N SER A 90 -3.34 -2.22 -2.30
CA SER A 90 -3.46 -1.65 -0.96
C SER A 90 -3.42 -0.13 -1.03
N ALA A 91 -3.87 0.53 0.04
CA ALA A 91 -3.98 1.99 0.07
C ALA A 91 -2.64 2.69 -0.21
N ASP A 92 -1.51 2.10 0.22
CA ASP A 92 -0.16 2.60 -0.01
C ASP A 92 0.31 2.45 -1.45
N GLN A 93 -0.30 1.56 -2.24
CA GLN A 93 0.04 1.32 -3.65
C GLN A 93 -0.78 2.16 -4.62
N LEU A 94 -1.74 2.94 -4.13
CA LEU A 94 -2.60 3.78 -4.98
C LEU A 94 -1.92 5.01 -5.53
N SER A 95 -0.80 5.45 -4.96
CA SER A 95 -0.22 6.74 -5.28
C SER A 95 1.29 6.67 -5.28
N TYR A 96 1.86 7.08 -6.41
CA TYR A 96 3.29 7.25 -6.60
C TYR A 96 3.54 8.68 -7.09
N CYS A 97 4.56 9.33 -6.54
CA CYS A 97 5.08 10.63 -6.91
C CYS A 97 5.29 10.71 -8.42
N GLY A 98 4.67 11.72 -9.03
CA GLY A 98 4.73 11.94 -10.46
C GLY A 98 3.72 11.13 -11.25
N GLU A 99 3.00 10.15 -10.71
CA GLU A 99 1.96 9.44 -11.46
C GLU A 99 0.65 10.23 -11.52
N GLN A 100 -0.28 9.78 -12.37
CA GLN A 100 -1.65 10.28 -12.31
C GLN A 100 -2.31 9.86 -10.99
N ILE A 101 -3.14 10.74 -10.43
CA ILE A 101 -3.99 10.37 -9.29
C ILE A 101 -4.86 9.16 -9.69
N ALA A 102 -4.90 8.16 -8.83
CA ALA A 102 -5.67 6.94 -9.11
C ALA A 102 -7.15 7.25 -9.29
N ASP A 103 -7.80 6.52 -10.20
CA ASP A 103 -9.25 6.56 -10.32
C ASP A 103 -9.88 5.88 -9.09
N VAL A 104 -10.92 6.52 -8.56
CA VAL A 104 -11.56 6.16 -7.30
C VAL A 104 -12.81 5.34 -7.63
N SER A 105 -12.77 4.04 -7.37
CA SER A 105 -13.98 3.23 -7.42
C SER A 105 -14.73 3.31 -6.08
N PRO A 106 -16.06 3.51 -6.08
CA PRO A 106 -16.86 3.39 -4.88
C PRO A 106 -16.67 2.04 -4.20
N SER A 107 -16.68 2.03 -2.86
CA SER A 107 -16.67 0.80 -2.07
C SER A 107 -17.91 -0.05 -2.38
N PRO A 108 -17.73 -1.36 -2.64
CA PRO A 108 -18.85 -2.30 -2.78
C PRO A 108 -19.72 -2.43 -1.52
N SER A 109 -19.13 -2.21 -0.33
CA SER A 109 -19.85 -2.27 0.95
C SER A 109 -20.63 -0.99 1.28
N GLY A 110 -20.48 0.07 0.47
CA GLY A 110 -21.10 1.37 0.70
C GLY A 110 -20.34 2.27 1.68
N LEU A 111 -19.08 1.93 2.01
CA LEU A 111 -18.22 2.80 2.80
C LEU A 111 -17.74 3.99 1.97
N VAL A 112 -17.78 5.18 2.54
CA VAL A 112 -17.32 6.41 1.88
C VAL A 112 -16.40 7.17 2.82
N LEU A 113 -15.26 7.63 2.30
CA LEU A 113 -14.40 8.59 3.00
C LEU A 113 -14.71 10.02 2.54
N SER A 114 -14.89 10.93 3.49
CA SER A 114 -14.98 12.38 3.24
C SER A 114 -13.86 13.10 3.96
N LEU A 115 -13.28 14.11 3.32
CA LEU A 115 -12.17 14.89 3.85
C LEU A 115 -12.70 16.24 4.38
N ASP A 116 -12.10 16.72 5.47
CA ASP A 116 -12.30 18.08 5.99
C ASP A 116 -10.93 18.63 6.40
N PHE A 117 -10.34 19.40 5.50
CA PHE A 117 -9.05 20.06 5.70
C PHE A 117 -9.17 21.56 5.46
N PRO A 118 -8.54 22.40 6.29
CA PRO A 118 -8.44 23.81 5.99
C PRO A 118 -7.50 24.06 4.81
N ASN A 119 -7.70 25.16 4.10
CA ASN A 119 -6.65 25.71 3.24
C ASN A 119 -5.39 26.00 4.06
N GLY A 120 -4.23 25.93 3.42
CA GLY A 120 -2.95 26.08 4.10
C GLY A 120 -1.96 26.96 3.35
N THR A 121 -0.73 26.97 3.82
CA THR A 121 0.40 27.62 3.14
C THR A 121 1.33 26.53 2.64
N GLY A 122 1.90 26.69 1.44
CA GLY A 122 2.95 25.78 0.96
C GLY A 122 4.14 25.77 1.93
N GLY A 123 4.80 24.62 2.14
CA GLY A 123 5.91 24.55 3.09
C GLY A 123 6.06 23.23 3.83
N SER A 124 6.89 23.27 4.88
CA SER A 124 7.18 22.12 5.76
C SER A 124 6.27 22.03 6.99
N THR A 125 5.30 22.95 7.14
CA THR A 125 4.34 22.91 8.25
C THR A 125 3.22 21.92 7.90
N PRO A 126 2.94 20.92 8.75
CA PRO A 126 1.80 20.03 8.53
C PRO A 126 0.47 20.79 8.56
N ILE A 127 -0.43 20.43 7.65
CA ILE A 127 -1.83 20.86 7.63
C ILE A 127 -2.64 19.73 8.29
N GLU A 128 -3.21 20.01 9.45
CA GLU A 128 -4.06 19.09 10.19
C GLU A 128 -5.49 19.12 9.65
N GLY A 129 -6.14 17.97 9.62
CA GLY A 129 -7.53 17.84 9.21
C GLY A 129 -8.13 16.52 9.67
N THR A 130 -9.29 16.19 9.12
CA THR A 130 -9.98 14.94 9.43
C THR A 130 -10.41 14.20 8.18
N VAL A 131 -10.47 12.88 8.31
CA VAL A 131 -11.11 11.99 7.34
C VAL A 131 -12.22 11.24 8.06
N THR A 132 -13.44 11.33 7.55
CA THR A 132 -14.60 10.65 8.12
C THR A 132 -14.99 9.49 7.23
N MET A 133 -15.01 8.28 7.80
CA MET A 133 -15.56 7.09 7.15
C MET A 133 -17.02 6.92 7.54
N THR A 134 -17.91 6.85 6.56
CA THR A 134 -19.35 6.67 6.76
C THR A 134 -19.81 5.37 6.12
N ASN A 135 -20.62 4.58 6.85
CA ASN A 135 -21.29 3.42 6.28
C ASN A 135 -22.62 3.82 5.65
N ASN A 136 -22.65 3.99 4.32
CA ASN A 136 -23.88 4.25 3.57
C ASN A 136 -24.56 2.96 3.07
N GLY A 137 -24.02 1.79 3.42
CA GLY A 137 -24.61 0.48 3.13
C GLY A 137 -25.81 0.16 4.03
N ASP A 138 -26.38 -1.02 3.84
CA ASP A 138 -27.53 -1.54 4.61
C ASP A 138 -27.13 -2.59 5.67
N ALA A 139 -25.87 -3.03 5.67
CA ALA A 139 -25.31 -3.97 6.63
C ALA A 139 -24.37 -3.27 7.62
N ALA A 140 -24.29 -3.79 8.84
CA ALA A 140 -23.25 -3.39 9.78
C ALA A 140 -21.89 -3.95 9.33
N ILE A 141 -20.83 -3.18 9.55
CA ILE A 141 -19.47 -3.53 9.16
C ILE A 141 -18.57 -3.51 10.39
N ARG A 142 -17.79 -4.58 10.59
CA ARG A 142 -16.76 -4.66 11.62
C ARG A 142 -15.42 -5.05 11.02
N GLY A 143 -14.36 -4.52 11.60
CA GLY A 143 -13.02 -4.84 11.17
C GLY A 143 -11.96 -3.97 11.81
N TYR A 144 -10.83 -3.91 11.14
CA TYR A 144 -9.67 -3.15 11.53
C TYR A 144 -9.14 -2.36 10.34
N THR A 145 -8.72 -1.14 10.60
CA THR A 145 -8.05 -0.27 9.64
C THR A 145 -6.72 0.20 10.22
N ALA A 146 -5.88 0.83 9.41
CA ALA A 146 -4.79 1.64 9.94
C ALA A 146 -5.35 2.80 10.78
N ALA A 147 -4.62 3.24 11.81
CA ALA A 147 -5.05 4.38 12.62
C ALA A 147 -5.07 5.71 11.83
N ASN A 148 -4.33 5.79 10.72
CA ASN A 148 -4.30 6.94 9.84
C ASN A 148 -4.56 6.48 8.39
N PRO A 149 -5.47 7.13 7.65
CA PRO A 149 -5.64 6.86 6.22
C PRO A 149 -4.42 7.34 5.44
N VAL A 150 -4.17 6.71 4.28
CA VAL A 150 -3.23 7.22 3.28
C VAL A 150 -3.84 8.44 2.63
N LEU A 151 -3.12 9.55 2.65
CA LEU A 151 -3.48 10.78 1.95
C LEU A 151 -2.63 10.96 0.71
N THR A 152 -3.22 11.46 -0.38
CA THR A 152 -2.53 11.79 -1.63
C THR A 152 -2.86 13.21 -2.05
N LEU A 153 -1.83 14.01 -2.31
CA LEU A 153 -1.95 15.38 -2.81
C LEU A 153 -1.46 15.42 -4.26
N ALA A 154 -2.30 15.97 -5.15
CA ALA A 154 -2.02 16.06 -6.57
C ALA A 154 -2.25 17.48 -7.10
N GLN A 155 -1.44 17.89 -8.08
CA GLN A 155 -1.59 19.15 -8.81
C GLN A 155 -1.80 18.86 -10.29
N GLY A 156 -2.86 19.40 -10.89
CA GLY A 156 -3.18 19.13 -12.29
C GLY A 156 -3.34 17.63 -12.62
N GLY A 157 -3.86 16.85 -11.67
CA GLY A 157 -4.05 15.40 -11.80
C GLY A 157 -2.79 14.56 -11.57
N ARG A 158 -1.64 15.17 -11.28
CA ARG A 158 -0.38 14.46 -11.01
C ARG A 158 -0.05 14.48 -9.52
N VAL A 159 0.25 13.32 -8.94
CA VAL A 159 0.65 13.18 -7.54
C VAL A 159 1.95 13.94 -7.30
N ILE A 160 1.94 14.84 -6.31
CA ILE A 160 3.11 15.57 -5.86
C ILE A 160 3.54 15.19 -4.44
N TRP A 161 2.67 14.52 -3.70
CA TRP A 161 2.93 14.01 -2.36
C TRP A 161 1.92 12.91 -2.03
N HIS A 162 2.34 11.93 -1.26
CA HIS A 162 1.44 10.96 -0.64
C HIS A 162 1.98 10.58 0.73
N SER A 163 1.12 10.02 1.57
CA SER A 163 1.56 9.45 2.84
C SER A 163 2.53 8.32 2.55
N ASN A 164 3.73 8.43 3.08
CA ASN A 164 4.72 7.38 3.09
C ASN A 164 5.33 7.28 4.48
N GLY A 165 6.08 6.21 4.74
CA GLY A 165 6.50 5.89 6.09
C GLY A 165 6.02 4.52 6.53
N ALA A 166 6.79 3.89 7.40
CA ALA A 166 6.25 2.84 8.25
C ALA A 166 5.15 3.47 9.12
N MET A 167 3.90 3.29 8.74
CA MET A 167 2.79 3.51 9.65
C MET A 167 3.03 2.57 10.82
N ILE A 168 3.36 3.13 11.99
CA ILE A 168 3.41 2.35 13.23
C ILE A 168 2.10 1.58 13.27
N MET A 169 2.16 0.25 13.40
CA MET A 169 1.05 -0.71 13.29
C MET A 169 -0.02 -0.52 14.39
N SER A 170 -0.50 0.70 14.56
CA SER A 170 -1.67 1.05 15.33
C SER A 170 -2.86 0.74 14.44
N ALA A 171 -3.61 -0.29 14.82
CA ALA A 171 -4.88 -0.60 14.19
C ALA A 171 -5.99 0.18 14.91
N ALA A 172 -6.93 0.74 14.14
CA ALA A 172 -8.20 1.21 14.65
C ALA A 172 -9.23 0.08 14.50
N GLU A 173 -9.92 -0.26 15.59
CA GLU A 173 -11.07 -1.17 15.51
C GLU A 173 -12.29 -0.37 15.04
N ILE A 174 -12.96 -0.90 14.03
CA ILE A 174 -14.12 -0.28 13.40
C ILE A 174 -15.34 -1.17 13.63
N ALA A 175 -16.44 -0.56 14.06
CA ALA A 175 -17.75 -1.18 14.11
C ALA A 175 -18.79 -0.11 13.76
N LEU A 176 -19.29 -0.13 12.52
CA LEU A 176 -20.22 0.86 11.98
C LEU A 176 -21.53 0.19 11.58
N ALA A 177 -22.63 0.53 12.26
CA ALA A 177 -23.96 0.27 11.76
C ALA A 177 -24.27 1.16 10.52
N PRO A 178 -25.32 0.84 9.75
CA PRO A 178 -25.80 1.70 8.67
C PRO A 178 -26.03 3.14 9.14
N GLY A 179 -25.39 4.09 8.46
CA GLY A 179 -25.42 5.53 8.76
C GLY A 179 -24.46 5.98 9.86
N GLU A 180 -23.71 5.09 10.52
CA GLU A 180 -22.69 5.47 11.49
C GLU A 180 -21.38 5.92 10.82
N THR A 181 -20.61 6.71 11.59
CA THR A 181 -19.35 7.28 11.14
C THR A 181 -18.21 6.98 12.10
N TYR A 182 -16.99 6.95 11.55
CA TYR A 182 -15.75 6.93 12.31
C TYR A 182 -14.85 8.06 11.81
N VAL A 183 -14.21 8.80 12.72
CA VAL A 183 -13.38 9.96 12.39
C VAL A 183 -11.91 9.66 12.65
N TYR A 184 -11.09 9.87 11.64
CA TYR A 184 -9.63 9.84 11.72
C TYR A 184 -9.09 11.27 11.78
N THR A 185 -8.24 11.56 12.75
CA THR A 185 -7.45 12.79 12.78
C THR A 185 -6.12 12.51 12.09
N THR A 186 -5.75 13.33 11.12
CA THR A 186 -4.54 13.14 10.32
C THR A 186 -3.98 14.48 9.85
N SER A 187 -2.82 14.46 9.21
CA SER A 187 -2.17 15.64 8.66
C SER A 187 -1.33 15.27 7.44
N PHE A 188 -1.12 16.23 6.55
CA PHE A 188 -0.11 16.10 5.50
C PHE A 188 0.83 17.29 5.51
N THR A 189 2.03 17.13 4.94
CA THR A 189 2.98 18.22 4.76
C THR A 189 3.04 18.58 3.28
N PRO A 190 2.74 19.84 2.89
CA PRO A 190 2.68 20.25 1.48
C PRO A 190 4.09 20.44 0.89
N VAL A 191 4.75 19.32 0.62
CA VAL A 191 6.05 19.23 -0.05
C VAL A 191 5.91 18.47 -1.37
N VAL A 192 6.92 18.52 -2.24
CA VAL A 192 6.95 17.83 -3.52
C VAL A 192 7.94 16.68 -3.46
N CYS A 193 7.46 15.46 -3.67
CA CYS A 193 8.28 14.27 -3.83
C CYS A 193 8.58 13.99 -5.31
N GLY A 194 9.69 13.31 -5.58
CA GLY A 194 10.02 12.77 -6.90
C GLY A 194 10.13 11.25 -6.91
N GLU A 195 10.33 10.64 -8.08
CA GLU A 195 10.46 9.18 -8.24
C GLU A 195 11.59 8.56 -7.39
N ASP A 196 12.67 9.31 -7.16
CA ASP A 196 13.77 8.84 -6.30
C ASP A 196 13.36 8.76 -4.82
N ASP A 197 12.34 9.52 -4.41
CA ASP A 197 11.84 9.56 -3.03
C ASP A 197 10.90 8.38 -2.68
N GLU A 198 10.55 7.55 -3.67
CA GLU A 198 9.69 6.34 -3.54
C GLU A 198 10.43 5.09 -3.07
N ARG A 199 11.76 5.11 -3.15
CA ARG A 199 12.56 3.88 -2.95
C ARG A 199 12.76 3.53 -1.49
N ASP A 200 12.65 4.53 -0.62
CA ASP A 200 12.90 4.40 0.80
C ASP A 200 11.60 4.22 1.59
N ALA A 201 11.71 3.71 2.82
CA ALA A 201 10.55 3.48 3.69
C ALA A 201 9.84 4.77 4.14
N GLY A 202 10.29 5.95 3.71
CA GLY A 202 9.80 7.27 4.08
C GLY A 202 10.55 8.36 3.30
N PHE A 203 9.98 9.56 3.22
CA PHE A 203 10.62 10.66 2.47
C PHE A 203 11.87 11.17 3.19
N ARG A 204 12.82 11.67 2.41
CA ARG A 204 13.94 12.45 2.95
C ARG A 204 13.43 13.70 3.68
N ALA A 205 14.17 14.15 4.68
CA ALA A 205 13.77 15.26 5.54
C ALA A 205 13.60 16.60 4.79
N GLU A 206 14.30 16.80 3.67
CA GLU A 206 14.35 18.07 2.94
C GLU A 206 13.74 17.91 1.54
N LEU A 207 12.42 17.78 1.48
CA LEU A 207 11.68 17.90 0.23
C LEU A 207 11.39 19.37 -0.11
N PRO A 208 11.41 19.76 -1.39
CA PRO A 208 10.98 21.08 -1.82
C PRO A 208 9.55 21.38 -1.37
N PRO A 209 9.23 22.61 -0.95
CA PRO A 209 7.85 22.98 -0.63
C PRO A 209 6.97 22.96 -1.87
N ALA A 210 5.70 22.56 -1.72
CA ALA A 210 4.71 22.68 -2.77
C ALA A 210 4.45 24.17 -3.08
N PRO A 211 4.35 24.57 -4.36
CA PRO A 211 4.07 25.95 -4.72
C PRO A 211 2.64 26.36 -4.29
N ALA A 212 2.35 27.66 -4.27
CA ALA A 212 0.99 28.12 -4.11
C ALA A 212 0.10 27.67 -5.29
N GLY A 213 -1.19 27.39 -5.03
CA GLY A 213 -2.15 26.98 -6.05
C GLY A 213 -3.29 26.09 -5.55
N GLU A 214 -4.07 25.57 -6.49
CA GLU A 214 -5.12 24.59 -6.24
C GLU A 214 -4.60 23.16 -6.38
N TYR A 215 -5.05 22.31 -5.47
CA TYR A 215 -4.65 20.91 -5.37
C TYR A 215 -5.86 20.01 -5.19
N GLN A 216 -5.68 18.76 -5.59
CA GLN A 216 -6.59 17.65 -5.36
C GLN A 216 -6.08 16.84 -4.17
N LEU A 217 -6.92 16.57 -3.20
CA LEU A 217 -6.63 15.73 -2.04
C LEU A 217 -7.52 14.49 -2.07
N LEU A 218 -6.90 13.32 -1.89
CA LEU A 218 -7.58 12.03 -1.86
C LEU A 218 -7.18 11.30 -0.58
N ALA A 219 -8.13 10.54 -0.02
CA ALA A 219 -7.88 9.62 1.09
C ALA A 219 -8.20 8.19 0.67
N ALA A 220 -7.43 7.24 1.18
CA ALA A 220 -7.65 5.82 1.03
C ALA A 220 -7.28 5.07 2.32
N ILE A 221 -7.98 3.97 2.60
CA ILE A 221 -7.69 3.12 3.75
C ILE A 221 -8.09 1.68 3.47
N ASP A 222 -7.23 0.74 3.86
CA ASP A 222 -7.56 -0.68 3.82
C ASP A 222 -8.39 -1.06 5.05
N LEU A 223 -9.51 -1.73 4.82
CA LEU A 223 -10.34 -2.36 5.84
C LEU A 223 -10.16 -3.87 5.77
N MET A 224 -9.88 -4.50 6.91
CA MET A 224 -9.77 -5.94 7.07
C MET A 224 -10.79 -6.44 8.09
N GLY A 225 -11.54 -7.50 7.81
CA GLY A 225 -12.53 -8.03 8.78
C GLY A 225 -13.73 -8.71 8.14
N ASP A 226 -14.93 -8.19 8.44
CA ASP A 226 -16.17 -8.68 7.83
C ASP A 226 -16.12 -8.56 6.30
N VAL A 227 -15.46 -7.51 5.82
CA VAL A 227 -15.06 -7.31 4.44
C VAL A 227 -13.57 -6.99 4.40
N ASP A 228 -12.90 -7.49 3.36
CA ASP A 228 -11.52 -7.10 3.03
C ASP A 228 -11.59 -6.23 1.78
N GLU A 229 -11.46 -4.91 1.94
CA GLU A 229 -11.57 -3.97 0.84
C GLU A 229 -10.73 -2.70 1.03
N LEU A 230 -10.38 -2.09 -0.09
CA LEU A 230 -9.82 -0.76 -0.14
C LEU A 230 -10.97 0.27 -0.20
N VAL A 231 -11.07 1.11 0.82
CA VAL A 231 -12.05 2.20 0.86
C VAL A 231 -11.35 3.48 0.40
N THR A 232 -11.93 4.15 -0.60
CA THR A 232 -11.42 5.41 -1.14
C THR A 232 -12.44 6.53 -0.96
N GLY A 233 -11.95 7.76 -0.83
CA GLY A 233 -12.77 8.97 -0.73
C GLY A 233 -12.98 9.67 -2.05
N SER A 234 -13.95 10.58 -2.09
CA SER A 234 -14.03 11.55 -3.19
C SER A 234 -12.80 12.44 -3.21
N VAL A 235 -12.35 12.84 -4.40
CA VAL A 235 -11.31 13.86 -4.55
C VAL A 235 -11.87 15.21 -4.07
N ASP A 236 -11.20 15.83 -3.11
CA ASP A 236 -11.52 17.15 -2.59
C ASP A 236 -10.51 18.20 -3.09
N SER A 237 -10.90 19.48 -3.10
CA SER A 237 -10.04 20.58 -3.54
C SER A 237 -9.52 21.37 -2.35
N ILE A 238 -8.21 21.61 -2.31
CA ILE A 238 -7.56 22.45 -1.29
C ILE A 238 -6.70 23.52 -1.96
N THR A 239 -6.65 24.70 -1.36
CA THR A 239 -5.80 25.81 -1.80
C THR A 239 -4.60 25.97 -0.86
N LEU A 240 -3.42 26.13 -1.45
CA LEU A 240 -2.20 26.54 -0.77
C LEU A 240 -1.84 27.98 -1.16
N ASP A 241 -1.67 28.84 -0.16
CA ASP A 241 -1.21 30.22 -0.31
C ASP A 241 0.34 30.36 -0.30
#